data_AF-A0A1Q8S7X1-F1
#
_entry.id   AF-A0A1Q8S7X1-F1
#
_cell.length_a   1.000
_cell.length_b   1.000
_cell.length_c   1.000
_cell.angle_alpha   90.00
_cell.angle_beta   90.00
_cell.angle_gamma   90.00
#
_symmetry.space_group_name_H-M   'P 1'
#
loop_
_entity.id
_entity.type
_entity.pdbx_description
1 polymer ?
#
loop_
_entity_poly.entity_id
_entity_poly.type
_entity_poly.pdbx_seq_one_letter_code
_entity_poly.pdbx_strand_id
1 'polypeptide(L)' 'MTLSIITHRSKPVSTHIPSHTPGFRSDIFEAQVIATNDFNFAPPLDILLVPGGLGNRFLERNKDKAIED' A
#
# COMPACT_ATOMS: atom_id res chain seq x y z
N MET A 1 -15.82 1.75 -15.98
CA MET A 1 -14.45 1.82 -15.43
C MET A 1 -14.46 1.12 -14.08
N THR A 2 -13.57 0.15 -13.88
CA THR A 2 -13.47 -0.62 -12.64
C THR A 2 -12.14 -0.29 -11.99
N LEU A 3 -12.17 0.20 -10.74
CA LEU A 3 -10.95 0.43 -9.96
C LEU A 3 -10.55 -0.88 -9.28
N SER A 4 -9.31 -1.31 -9.49
CA SER A 4 -8.72 -2.43 -8.77
C SER A 4 -7.65 -1.93 -7.80
N ILE A 5 -7.74 -2.35 -6.54
CA ILE A 5 -6.72 -2.08 -5.52
C ILE A 5 -5.89 -3.35 -5.38
N ILE A 6 -4.63 -3.27 -5.78
CA ILE A 6 -3.73 -4.42 -5.87
C ILE A 6 -2.64 -4.27 -4.80
N THR A 7 -2.43 -5.31 -4.00
CA THR A 7 -1.38 -5.34 -2.97
C THR A 7 -0.75 -6.73 -2.90
N HIS A 8 0.37 -6.87 -2.20
CA HIS A 8 0.97 -8.20 -1.96
C HIS A 8 0.07 -9.15 -1.14
N ARG A 9 -0.89 -8.63 -0.36
CA ARG A 9 -1.74 -9.44 0.52
C ARG A 9 -3.21 -9.03 0.42
N SER A 10 -4.07 -10.00 0.18
CA SER A 10 -5.54 -9.86 0.08
C SER A 10 -6.23 -9.61 1.44
N LYS A 11 -5.49 -9.20 2.48
CA LYS A 11 -6.02 -8.88 3.82
C LYS A 11 -6.15 -7.36 3.99
N PRO A 12 -7.06 -6.88 4.86
CA PRO A 12 -7.14 -5.46 5.19
C PRO A 12 -5.78 -4.94 5.67
N VAL A 13 -5.32 -3.85 5.07
CA VAL A 13 -4.11 -3.14 5.50
C VAL A 13 -4.54 -1.83 6.15
N SER A 14 -4.10 -1.63 7.39
CA SER A 14 -4.30 -0.35 8.08
C SER A 14 -3.37 0.70 7.48
N THR A 15 -3.92 1.88 7.20
CA THR A 15 -3.11 3.05 6.82
C THR A 15 -2.52 3.76 8.05
N HIS A 16 -2.72 3.21 9.25
CA HIS A 16 -2.23 3.78 10.49
C HIS A 16 -0.70 3.83 10.51
N ILE A 17 -0.17 4.98 10.92
CA ILE A 17 1.25 5.15 11.19
C ILE A 17 1.49 4.73 12.64
N PRO A 18 2.36 3.74 12.91
CA PRO A 18 2.59 3.26 14.26
C PRO A 18 2.90 4.41 15.23
N SER A 19 2.23 4.39 16.39
CA SER A 19 2.25 5.48 17.39
C SER A 19 3.63 5.79 17.98
N HIS A 20 4.63 4.95 17.72
CA HIS A 20 6.00 5.13 18.17
C HIS A 20 6.78 6.21 17.38
N THR A 21 6.15 6.84 16.38
CA THR A 21 6.78 7.86 15.56
C THR A 21 6.69 9.23 16.26
N PRO A 22 7.81 9.83 16.74
CA PRO A 22 7.77 11.09 17.46
C PRO A 22 7.17 12.20 16.59
N GLY A 23 6.14 12.88 17.11
CA GLY A 23 5.47 13.99 16.42
C GLY A 23 4.25 13.61 15.55
N PHE A 24 3.88 12.33 15.49
CA PHE A 24 2.66 11.91 14.78
C PHE A 24 1.43 11.95 15.69
N ARG A 25 0.44 12.74 15.28
CA ARG A 25 -0.87 12.86 15.93
C ARG A 25 -1.68 11.57 15.67
N SER A 26 -2.01 10.84 16.73
CA SER A 26 -2.77 9.56 16.67
C SER A 26 -4.22 9.73 16.21
N ASP A 27 -4.66 10.97 16.05
CA ASP A 27 -5.97 11.42 15.58
C ASP A 27 -6.07 11.50 14.04
N ILE A 28 -5.04 11.08 13.31
CA ILE A 28 -5.10 10.94 11.84
C ILE A 28 -5.90 9.68 11.50
N PHE A 29 -7.01 9.88 10.78
CA PHE A 29 -7.96 8.88 10.29
C PHE A 29 -7.31 7.50 10.01
N GLU A 30 -7.71 6.51 10.79
CA GLU A 30 -7.38 5.11 10.53
C GLU A 30 -8.34 4.58 9.45
N ALA A 31 -7.93 4.68 8.19
CA ALA A 31 -8.61 4.00 7.10
C ALA A 31 -8.08 2.58 6.98
N GLN A 32 -8.97 1.64 6.67
CA GLN A 32 -8.58 0.31 6.23
C GLN A 32 -8.78 0.23 4.72
N VAL A 33 -7.73 -0.17 4.02
CA VAL A 33 -7.80 -0.47 2.58
C VAL A 33 -7.91 -1.97 2.43
N ILE A 34 -8.96 -2.42 1.75
CA ILE A 34 -9.15 -3.83 1.39
C ILE A 34 -8.73 -3.98 -0.07
N ALA A 35 -7.69 -4.79 -0.30
CA ALA A 35 -7.25 -5.11 -1.64
C ALA A 35 -8.33 -5.92 -2.37
N THR A 36 -8.56 -5.61 -3.63
CA THR A 36 -9.48 -6.37 -4.49
C THR A 36 -8.78 -7.56 -5.14
N ASN A 37 -7.48 -7.43 -5.42
CA ASN A 37 -6.63 -8.49 -5.97
C ASN A 37 -5.26 -8.49 -5.28
N ASP A 38 -4.55 -9.59 -5.39
CA ASP A 38 -3.10 -9.62 -5.12
C ASP A 38 -2.29 -9.58 -6.43
N PHE A 39 -0.96 -9.57 -6.33
CA PHE A 39 -0.08 -9.51 -7.50
C PHE A 39 -0.21 -10.73 -8.42
N ASN A 40 -0.54 -11.91 -7.88
CA ASN A 40 -0.70 -13.14 -8.67
C ASN A 40 -1.97 -13.13 -9.52
N PHE A 41 -3.02 -12.45 -9.04
CA PHE A 41 -4.35 -12.48 -9.66
C PHE A 41 -4.81 -11.10 -10.14
N ALA A 42 -3.89 -10.15 -10.30
CA ALA A 42 -4.21 -8.84 -10.86
C ALA A 42 -4.72 -8.99 -12.32
N PRO A 43 -5.82 -8.33 -12.69
CA PRO A 43 -6.28 -8.33 -14.08
C PRO A 43 -5.30 -7.53 -14.96
N PRO A 44 -5.33 -7.72 -16.30
CA PRO A 44 -4.63 -6.83 -17.22
C PRO A 44 -5.00 -5.36 -16.98
N LEU A 45 -3.99 -4.49 -16.91
CA LEU A 45 -4.16 -3.07 -16.57
C LEU A 45 -3.87 -2.17 -17.76
N ASP A 46 -4.80 -1.28 -18.09
CA ASP A 46 -4.57 -0.21 -19.06
C ASP A 46 -3.80 0.97 -18.43
N ILE A 47 -4.03 1.22 -17.13
CA ILE A 47 -3.46 2.33 -16.36
C ILE A 47 -3.05 1.82 -14.98
N LEU A 48 -1.82 2.13 -14.56
CA LEU A 48 -1.31 1.83 -13.22
C LEU A 48 -1.07 3.13 -12.44
N LEU A 49 -1.68 3.25 -11.26
CA LEU A 49 -1.49 4.36 -10.33
C LEU A 49 -0.75 3.87 -9.09
N VAL A 50 0.45 4.38 -8.86
CA VAL A 50 1.23 4.08 -7.64
C VAL A 50 1.05 5.23 -6.65
N PRO A 51 0.38 5.02 -5.50
CA PRO A 51 0.19 6.07 -4.52
C PRO A 51 1.51 6.48 -3.87
N GLY A 52 1.59 7.73 -3.42
CA GLY A 52 2.70 8.21 -2.61
C GLY A 52 2.58 7.80 -1.13
N GLY A 53 3.41 8.40 -0.28
CA GLY A 53 3.34 8.24 1.17
C GLY A 53 4.63 7.69 1.79
N LEU A 54 4.58 7.45 3.10
CA LEU A 54 5.75 6.97 3.86
C LEU A 54 6.17 5.56 3.47
N GLY A 55 5.23 4.72 3.00
CA GLY A 55 5.51 3.37 2.50
C GLY A 55 6.52 3.38 1.34
N ASN A 56 6.36 4.27 0.36
CA ASN A 56 7.32 4.39 -0.74
C ASN A 56 8.73 4.74 -0.25
N ARG A 57 8.84 5.62 0.76
CA ARG A 57 10.14 5.97 1.35
C ARG A 57 10.80 4.77 2.03
N PHE A 58 10.02 3.87 2.60
CA PHE A 58 10.55 2.64 3.18
C PHE A 58 11.13 1.72 2.09
N LEU A 59 10.42 1.54 0.97
CA LEU A 59 10.92 0.75 -0.17
C LEU A 59 12.22 1.34 -0.75
N GLU A 60 12.25 2.66 -0.96
CA GLU A 60 13.45 3.36 -1.44
C GLU A 60 14.65 3.22 -0.49
N ARG A 61 14.43 3.42 0.82
CA ARG A 61 15.49 3.33 1.84
C ARG A 61 16.09 1.93 1.92
N ASN A 62 15.26 0.90 1.79
CA ASN A 62 15.72 -0.49 1.82
C ASN A 62 16.28 -0.95 0.46
N LYS A 63 16.31 -0.08 -0.56
CA LYS A 63 16.64 -0.44 -1.95
C LYS A 63 15.86 -1.68 -2.40
N ASP A 64 14.63 -1.78 -1.93
CA ASP A 64 13.78 -2.90 -2.21
C ASP A 64 13.26 -2.75 -3.63
N LYS A 65 14.01 -3.35 -4.55
CA LYS A 65 13.73 -3.43 -5.98
C LYS A 65 13.29 -4.83 -6.37
N ALA A 66 12.99 -5.68 -5.39
CA ALA A 66 12.53 -7.02 -5.67
C ALA A 66 11.24 -6.90 -6.49
N ILE A 67 11.25 -7.53 -7.67
CA ILE A 67 10.01 -7.87 -8.33
C ILE A 67 9.55 -9.12 -7.59
N GLU A 68 8.52 -8.99 -6.77
CA GLU A 68 7.89 -10.12 -6.11
C GLU A 68 7.14 -10.91 -7.20
N ASP A 69 7.50 -12.19 -7.37
CA ASP A 69 6.86 -13.13 -8.30
C ASP A 69 5.41 -13.44 -7.90
#